data_AF-A0A952FNJ8-F1
#
_entry.id   AF-A0A952FNJ8-F1
#
_cell.length_a   1.000
_cell.length_b   1.000
_cell.length_c   1.000
_cell.angle_alpha   90.00
_cell.angle_beta   90.00
_cell.angle_gamma   90.00
#
_symmetry.space_group_name_H-M   'P 1'
#
loop_
_entity.id
_entity.type
_entity.pdbx_description
1 polymer ?
#
loop_
_entity_poly.entity_id
_entity_poly.type
_entity_poly.pdbx_seq_one_letter_code
_entity_poly.pdbx_strand_id
1 'polypeptide(L)'
;MDGLDPSVFAISRPALHDYAAAARPDITVECYRSDAGQMNSRGALHRLSLNRTGHGRYAFRIGDGPTRRVARPAWTLGVQPAGLPLFVDGDGADYISIFQPPEAYRRI
;
A
#
# COMPACT_ATOMS: atom_id res chain seq x y z
N MET A 1 -23.62 -4.52 9.53
CA MET A 1 -22.88 -4.68 8.26
C MET A 1 -21.55 -4.06 8.55
N ASP A 2 -20.66 -4.84 9.15
CA ASP A 2 -19.51 -4.30 9.88
C ASP A 2 -18.34 -4.29 8.90
N GLY A 3 -18.45 -3.42 7.90
CA GLY A 3 -17.34 -3.08 7.02
C GLY A 3 -16.34 -2.22 7.78
N LEU A 4 -15.04 -2.49 7.57
CA LEU A 4 -13.96 -1.63 8.06
C LEU A 4 -14.25 -0.17 7.67
N ASP A 5 -14.20 0.73 8.65
CA ASP A 5 -14.38 2.16 8.43
C ASP A 5 -13.35 2.67 7.40
N PRO A 6 -13.75 3.34 6.31
CA PRO A 6 -12.81 3.90 5.34
C PRO A 6 -11.82 4.91 5.94
N SER A 7 -12.10 5.47 7.13
CA SER A 7 -11.16 6.29 7.91
C SER A 7 -9.91 5.52 8.38
N VAL A 8 -9.91 4.19 8.30
CA VAL A 8 -8.77 3.29 8.60
C VAL A 8 -7.58 3.51 7.65
N PHE A 9 -7.81 4.15 6.50
CA PHE A 9 -6.78 4.47 5.51
C PHE A 9 -6.55 5.97 5.43
N ALA A 10 -5.78 6.54 6.37
CA ALA A 10 -5.21 7.87 6.16
C ALA A 10 -4.10 7.77 5.08
N ILE A 11 -4.53 7.71 3.81
CA ILE A 11 -3.67 7.62 2.63
C ILE A 11 -3.94 8.83 1.74
N SER A 12 -2.98 9.73 1.66
CA SER A 12 -2.87 10.68 0.57
C SER A 12 -2.12 9.99 -0.57
N ARG A 13 -2.71 9.94 -1.77
CA ARG A 13 -2.14 9.24 -2.94
C ARG A 13 -2.48 9.97 -4.25
N PRO A 14 -1.73 9.70 -5.35
CA PRO A 14 -2.10 10.14 -6.68
C PRO A 14 -3.45 9.57 -7.12
N ALA A 15 -3.96 10.07 -8.26
CA ALA A 15 -5.19 9.58 -8.84
C ALA A 15 -5.09 8.07 -9.17
N LEU A 16 -6.19 7.37 -8.92
CA LEU A 16 -6.31 5.95 -9.18
C LEU A 16 -7.23 5.70 -10.37
N HIS A 17 -6.87 4.69 -11.16
CA HIS A 17 -7.58 4.25 -12.35
C HIS A 17 -7.85 2.75 -12.24
N ASP A 18 -8.90 2.29 -12.93
CA ASP A 18 -9.29 0.87 -12.98
C ASP A 18 -9.40 0.22 -11.59
N TYR A 19 -9.87 1.00 -10.61
CA TYR A 19 -9.94 0.58 -9.22
C TYR A 19 -11.02 -0.49 -9.03
N ALA A 20 -10.61 -1.62 -8.48
CA ALA A 20 -11.48 -2.69 -8.02
C ALA A 20 -11.08 -3.11 -6.60
N ALA A 21 -12.07 -3.46 -5.78
CA ALA A 21 -11.81 -3.93 -4.43
C ALA A 21 -12.73 -5.08 -4.04
N ALA A 22 -12.22 -5.96 -3.19
CA ALA A 22 -12.98 -7.01 -2.51
C ALA A 22 -12.65 -6.99 -1.02
N ALA A 23 -13.68 -7.10 -0.17
CA ALA A 23 -13.52 -7.07 1.27
C ALA A 23 -14.19 -8.28 1.93
N ARG A 24 -13.53 -8.80 2.96
CA ARG A 24 -14.02 -9.76 3.95
C ARG A 24 -13.74 -9.14 5.33
N PRO A 25 -14.32 -9.67 6.43
CA PRO A 25 -14.18 -9.06 7.75
C PRO A 25 -12.73 -8.79 8.20
N ASP A 26 -11.77 -9.59 7.73
CA ASP A 26 -10.37 -9.59 8.14
C ASP A 26 -9.38 -9.28 7.00
N ILE A 27 -9.87 -9.03 5.79
CA ILE A 27 -9.00 -8.77 4.63
C ILE A 27 -9.70 -7.86 3.63
N THR A 28 -8.97 -6.85 3.14
CA THR A 28 -9.37 -6.07 1.98
C THR A 28 -8.30 -6.21 0.90
N VAL A 29 -8.72 -6.46 -0.33
CA VAL A 29 -7.83 -6.50 -1.49
C VAL A 29 -8.26 -5.40 -2.44
N GLU A 30 -7.32 -4.53 -2.81
CA GLU A 30 -7.48 -3.49 -3.82
C GLU A 30 -6.60 -3.81 -5.03
N CYS A 31 -7.14 -3.64 -6.22
CA CYS A 31 -6.43 -3.67 -7.49
C CYS A 31 -6.63 -2.34 -8.20
N TYR A 32 -5.57 -1.67 -8.63
CA TYR A 32 -5.68 -0.37 -9.27
C TYR A 32 -4.41 -0.02 -10.04
N ARG A 33 -4.53 0.93 -10.97
CA ARG A 33 -3.40 1.69 -11.52
C ARG A 33 -3.29 3.03 -10.79
N SER A 34 -2.11 3.42 -10.35
CA SER A 34 -1.82 4.73 -9.78
C SER A 34 -1.06 5.59 -10.77
N ASP A 35 -1.35 6.89 -10.78
CA ASP A 35 -0.47 7.86 -11.42
C ASP A 35 0.85 8.02 -10.67
N ALA A 36 1.82 8.61 -11.36
CA ALA A 36 3.10 9.00 -10.78
C ALA A 36 2.90 10.08 -9.70
N GLY A 37 3.76 10.07 -8.69
CA GLY A 37 3.79 11.09 -7.66
C GLY A 37 3.96 10.52 -6.27
N GLN A 38 3.53 11.32 -5.28
CA GLN A 38 3.77 11.05 -3.88
C GLN A 38 2.56 10.42 -3.20
N MET A 39 2.84 9.42 -2.38
CA MET A 39 1.88 8.84 -1.45
C MET A 39 2.41 8.97 -0.03
N ASN A 40 1.53 9.36 0.88
CA ASN A 40 1.76 9.31 2.32
C ASN A 40 0.65 8.48 2.96
N SER A 41 0.99 7.45 3.72
CA SER A 41 0.02 6.60 4.40
C SER A 41 0.37 6.34 5.85
N ARG A 42 -0.64 6.31 6.73
CA ARG A 42 -0.54 5.77 8.09
C ARG A 42 -1.88 5.15 8.48
N GLY A 43 -2.03 3.84 8.26
CA GLY A 43 -3.26 3.10 8.56
C GLY A 43 -3.13 2.17 9.75
N ALA A 44 -4.26 1.72 10.29
CA ALA A 44 -4.32 0.74 11.38
C ALA A 44 -4.13 -0.71 10.93
N LEU A 45 -4.08 -0.96 9.61
CA LEU A 45 -3.88 -2.28 9.02
C LEU A 45 -2.47 -2.43 8.45
N HIS A 46 -1.96 -3.67 8.44
CA HIS A 46 -0.84 -4.00 7.59
C HIS A 46 -1.25 -3.85 6.13
N ARG A 47 -0.36 -3.31 5.31
CA ARG A 47 -0.52 -3.31 3.86
C ARG A 47 0.61 -4.09 3.23
N LEU A 48 0.26 -5.17 2.54
CA LEU A 48 1.13 -5.84 1.59
C LEU A 48 0.81 -5.27 0.20
N SER A 49 1.83 -4.99 -0.61
CA SER A 49 1.63 -4.45 -1.95
C SER A 49 2.49 -5.19 -2.96
N LEU A 50 1.93 -5.49 -4.11
CA LEU A 50 2.61 -6.03 -5.28
C LEU A 50 2.44 -5.04 -6.41
N ASN A 51 3.54 -4.50 -6.94
CA ASN A 51 3.48 -3.74 -8.19
C ASN A 51 3.49 -4.73 -9.37
N ARG A 52 2.46 -4.75 -10.22
CA ARG A 52 2.41 -5.63 -11.40
C ARG A 52 3.25 -5.09 -12.55
N THR A 53 3.40 -3.77 -12.62
CA THR A 53 4.35 -3.10 -13.52
C THR A 53 5.60 -2.71 -12.75
N GLY A 54 6.77 -2.75 -13.40
CA GLY A 54 8.00 -2.27 -12.80
C GLY A 54 8.04 -0.75 -12.70
N HIS A 55 8.75 -0.23 -11.69
CA HIS A 55 9.08 1.18 -11.57
C HIS A 55 10.44 1.47 -12.20
N GLY A 56 10.53 2.52 -13.00
CA GLY A 56 11.79 3.16 -13.38
C GLY A 56 12.29 4.15 -12.32
N ARG A 57 11.38 4.74 -11.53
CA ARG A 57 11.70 5.57 -10.36
C ARG A 57 10.86 5.13 -9.16
N TYR A 58 11.53 4.74 -8.08
CA TYR A 58 10.87 4.43 -6.82
C TYR A 58 11.72 4.81 -5.61
N ALA A 59 11.17 5.68 -4.76
CA ALA A 59 11.74 6.06 -3.49
C ALA A 59 10.71 5.83 -2.38
N PHE A 60 11.14 5.35 -1.22
CA PHE A 60 10.23 5.15 -0.09
C PHE A 60 10.91 5.41 1.26
N ARG A 61 10.11 5.66 2.28
CA ARG A 61 10.53 5.81 3.67
C ARG A 61 9.47 5.21 4.58
N ILE A 62 9.88 4.36 5.52
CA ILE A 62 9.02 3.82 6.58
C ILE A 62 9.44 4.43 7.91
N GLY A 63 8.48 4.88 8.71
CA GLY A 63 8.75 5.56 9.96
C GLY A 63 9.52 6.87 9.75
N ASP A 64 10.37 7.19 10.72
CA ASP A 64 11.25 8.36 10.71
C ASP A 64 12.64 8.05 10.12
N GLY A 65 12.79 6.90 9.45
CA GLY A 65 14.05 6.49 8.83
C GLY A 65 14.43 7.31 7.59
N PRO A 66 15.56 7.01 6.93
CA PRO A 66 15.95 7.70 5.70
C PRO A 66 15.08 7.27 4.51
N THR A 67 14.90 8.18 3.54
CA THR A 67 14.32 7.83 2.24
C THR A 67 15.31 6.99 1.44
N ARG A 68 14.86 5.83 0.98
CA ARG A 68 15.63 4.88 0.17
C ARG A 68 15.13 4.87 -1.25
N ARG A 69 16.05 4.93 -2.22
CA ARG A 69 15.77 4.66 -3.63
C ARG A 69 16.11 3.22 -3.93
N VAL A 70 15.21 2.51 -4.59
CA VAL A 70 15.41 1.09 -4.91
C VAL A 70 14.91 0.81 -6.32
N ALA A 71 15.58 -0.12 -7.00
CA ALA A 71 14.99 -0.74 -8.17
C ALA A 71 13.77 -1.56 -7.71
N ARG A 72 12.63 -1.38 -8.40
CA ARG A 72 11.40 -2.09 -8.06
C ARG A 72 10.83 -2.75 -9.33
N PRO A 73 11.37 -3.91 -9.75
CA PRO A 73 10.88 -4.63 -10.92
C PRO A 73 9.42 -5.07 -10.72
N ALA A 74 8.77 -5.49 -11.80
CA ALA A 74 7.44 -6.08 -11.73
C ALA A 74 7.38 -7.24 -10.72
N TRP A 75 6.24 -7.37 -10.06
CA TRP A 75 5.93 -8.34 -9.01
C TRP A 75 6.76 -8.20 -7.73
N THR A 76 7.32 -7.03 -7.44
CA THR A 76 8.04 -6.80 -6.18
C THR A 76 7.07 -6.63 -5.00
N LEU A 77 7.25 -7.46 -3.98
CA LEU A 77 6.51 -7.35 -2.72
C LEU A 77 7.03 -6.18 -1.88
N GLY A 78 6.11 -5.33 -1.41
CA GLY A 78 6.37 -4.28 -0.43
C GLY A 78 5.46 -4.44 0.80
N VAL A 79 5.98 -4.10 1.97
CA VAL A 79 5.27 -4.22 3.25
C VAL A 79 5.25 -2.88 3.97
N GLN A 80 4.06 -2.46 4.40
CA GLN A 80 3.86 -1.39 5.38
C GLN A 80 3.26 -2.02 6.63
N PRO A 81 3.99 -2.05 7.76
CA PRO A 81 3.40 -2.44 9.03
C PRO A 81 2.32 -1.45 9.49
N ALA A 82 1.30 -1.97 10.17
CA ALA A 82 0.24 -1.16 10.77
C ALA A 82 0.82 -0.08 11.70
N GLY A 83 0.21 1.11 11.69
CA GLY A 83 0.58 2.24 12.55
C GLY A 83 1.86 2.98 12.14
N LEU A 84 2.71 2.40 11.28
CA LEU A 84 3.91 3.06 10.79
C LEU A 84 3.61 3.95 9.57
N PRO A 85 4.11 5.20 9.56
CA PRO A 85 3.98 6.05 8.40
C PRO A 85 4.82 5.48 7.24
N LEU A 86 4.27 5.52 6.04
CA LEU A 86 4.97 5.20 4.80
C LEU A 86 4.85 6.41 3.86
N PHE A 87 6.00 6.88 3.39
CA PHE A 87 6.11 7.80 2.27
C PHE A 87 6.61 7.03 1.05
N VAL A 88 6.06 7.33 -0.12
CA VAL A 88 6.49 6.82 -1.42
C VAL A 88 6.50 7.97 -2.42
N ASP A 89 7.51 8.01 -3.28
CA ASP A 89 7.53 8.82 -4.49
C ASP A 89 7.95 7.92 -5.66
N GLY A 90 7.07 7.77 -6.64
CA GLY A 90 7.28 6.84 -7.75
C GLY A 90 6.70 7.33 -9.07
N ASP A 91 7.02 6.61 -10.14
CA ASP A 91 6.25 6.68 -11.38
C ASP A 91 4.91 5.91 -11.26
N GLY A 92 4.07 6.03 -12.29
CA GLY A 92 2.78 5.38 -12.32
C GLY A 92 2.92 3.86 -12.46
N ALA A 93 2.13 3.11 -11.72
CA ALA A 93 2.20 1.66 -11.71
C ALA A 93 0.88 0.99 -11.35
N ASP A 94 0.76 -0.26 -11.81
CA ASP A 94 -0.30 -1.18 -11.44
C ASP A 94 0.00 -1.86 -10.12
N TYR A 95 -0.99 -1.94 -9.23
CA TYR A 95 -0.85 -2.53 -7.92
C TYR A 95 -1.95 -3.51 -7.58
N ILE A 96 -1.56 -4.50 -6.78
CA ILE A 96 -2.45 -5.23 -5.88
C ILE A 96 -2.02 -4.83 -4.46
N SER A 97 -2.94 -4.30 -3.65
CA SER A 97 -2.72 -4.02 -2.23
C SER A 97 -3.63 -4.90 -1.39
N ILE A 98 -3.06 -5.57 -0.39
CA ILE A 98 -3.77 -6.43 0.55
C ILE A 98 -3.65 -5.79 1.92
N PHE A 99 -4.77 -5.59 2.58
CA PHE A 99 -4.87 -4.97 3.88
C PHE A 99 -5.42 -5.97 4.90
N GLN A 100 -4.71 -6.14 6.01
CA GLN A 100 -5.07 -7.11 7.06
C GLN A 100 -4.80 -6.53 8.45
N PRO A 101 -5.60 -6.90 9.46
CA PRO A 101 -5.39 -6.46 10.83
C PRO A 101 -4.12 -7.09 11.42
N PRO A 102 -3.41 -6.40 12.34
CA PRO A 102 -2.26 -6.96 13.05
C PRO A 102 -2.51 -8.32 13.71
N GLU A 103 -3.74 -8.52 14.17
CA GLU A 103 -4.22 -9.75 14.80
C GLU A 103 -4.10 -10.97 13.88
N ALA A 104 -4.18 -10.78 12.55
CA ALA A 104 -4.11 -11.87 11.57
C ALA A 104 -2.78 -12.65 11.64
N TYR A 105 -1.71 -12.02 12.15
CA TYR A 105 -0.37 -12.59 12.19
C TYR A 105 0.06 -13.06 13.60
N ARG A 106 -0.76 -12.86 14.63
CA ARG A 106 -0.43 -13.25 16.02
C ARG A 106 -0.43 -14.76 16.28
N ARG A 107 -0.82 -15.57 15.29
CA ARG A 107 -0.92 -17.04 15.40
C ARG A 107 0.18 -17.80 14.64
N ILE A 108 1.22 -17.12 14.18
CA ILE A 108 2.39 -17.72 13.53
C ILE A 108 3.52 -17.84 14.53
#